data_AF-A0A3F2UYW0-F1
#
_entry.id   AF-A0A3F2UYW0-F1
#
_cell.length_a   1.000
_cell.length_b   1.000
_cell.length_c   1.000
_cell.angle_alpha   90.00
_cell.angle_beta   90.00
_cell.angle_gamma   90.00
#
_symmetry.space_group_name_H-M   'P 1'
#
loop_
_entity.id
_entity.type
_entity.pdbx_description
1 polymer ?
#
loop_
_entity_poly.entity_id
_entity_poly.type
_entity_poly.pdbx_seq_one_letter_code
_entity_poly.pdbx_strand_id
1 'polypeptide(L)'
;MLDYFGAEASVGGINNTHILLRENPSKAAVFEEFLHGTQAKLGITDRLGTSGLGSAETHVKDFMINHQKMLGLSDEDVQILQILRDKGL
;
A
#
# COMPACT_ATOMS: atom_id res chain seq x y z
N MET A 1 0.81 6.59 15.39
CA MET A 1 0.25 6.19 14.08
C MET A 1 0.57 4.73 13.81
N LEU A 2 1.85 4.36 13.62
CA LEU A 2 2.25 2.95 13.40
C LEU A 2 1.79 1.99 14.51
N ASP A 3 1.93 2.35 15.79
CA ASP A 3 1.47 1.49 16.90
C ASP A 3 -0.05 1.39 16.99
N TYR A 4 -0.77 2.45 16.59
CA TYR A 4 -2.22 2.47 16.64
C TYR A 4 -2.84 1.52 15.60
N PHE A 5 -2.23 1.45 14.41
CA PHE A 5 -2.69 0.58 13.32
C PHE A 5 -2.02 -0.79 13.30
N GLY A 6 -1.02 -1.04 14.16
CA GLY A 6 -0.20 -2.25 14.09
C GLY A 6 0.58 -2.37 12.77
N ALA A 7 0.91 -1.24 12.14
CA ALA A 7 1.51 -1.19 10.80
C ALA A 7 3.05 -1.06 10.87
N GLU A 8 3.74 -1.55 9.85
CA GLU A 8 5.19 -1.44 9.68
C GLU A 8 5.61 -0.15 8.97
N ALA A 9 4.72 0.39 8.13
CA ALA A 9 4.92 1.61 7.37
C ALA A 9 3.62 2.44 7.39
N SER A 10 3.73 3.75 7.17
CA SER A 10 2.57 4.62 6.96
C SER A 10 2.95 5.89 6.21
N VAL A 11 2.25 6.18 5.12
CA VAL A 11 2.35 7.42 4.37
C VAL A 11 1.61 8.54 5.10
N GLY A 12 2.19 9.74 5.10
CA GLY A 12 1.56 10.89 5.70
C GLY A 12 2.40 12.16 5.61
N GLY A 13 2.26 13.01 6.63
CA GLY A 13 2.77 14.37 6.60
C GLY A 13 1.98 15.27 5.64
N ILE A 14 2.41 16.53 5.51
CA ILE A 14 1.76 17.49 4.62
C ILE A 14 1.83 16.95 3.19
N ASN A 15 0.66 16.77 2.56
CA ASN A 15 0.50 16.29 1.19
C ASN A 15 1.10 14.89 0.92
N ASN A 16 1.09 13.98 1.91
CA ASN A 16 1.61 12.60 1.77
C ASN A 16 3.05 12.55 1.23
N THR A 17 3.90 13.45 1.75
CA THR A 17 5.29 13.61 1.33
C THR A 17 6.29 12.82 2.17
N HIS A 18 5.82 12.17 3.24
CA HIS A 18 6.65 11.41 4.17
C HIS A 18 6.12 9.98 4.29
N ILE A 19 7.03 9.04 4.53
CA ILE A 19 6.70 7.67 4.92
C ILE A 19 7.40 7.40 6.25
N LEU A 20 6.62 7.04 7.26
CA LEU A 20 7.13 6.54 8.53
C LEU A 20 7.37 5.04 8.42
N LEU A 21 8.50 4.56 8.92
CA LEU A 21 8.90 3.16 8.88
C LEU A 21 9.29 2.67 10.27
N ARG A 22 8.95 1.42 10.59
CA ARG A 22 9.60 0.67 11.67
C ARG A 22 11.01 0.24 11.26
N GLU A 23 11.79 -0.21 12.24
CA GLU A 23 13.03 -0.92 11.94
C GLU A 23 12.72 -2.23 11.20
N ASN A 24 13.47 -2.51 10.13
CA ASN A 24 13.32 -3.69 9.27
C ASN A 24 11.89 -3.89 8.70
N PRO A 25 11.30 -2.88 8.02
CA PRO A 25 9.98 -3.04 7.44
C PRO A 25 10.02 -4.04 6.29
N SER A 26 8.91 -4.73 6.02
CA SER A 26 8.79 -5.51 4.79
C SER A 26 8.87 -4.60 3.55
N LYS A 27 9.45 -5.13 2.48
CA LYS A 27 9.55 -4.40 1.19
C LYS A 27 8.16 -4.05 0.65
N ALA A 28 7.20 -4.97 0.81
CA ALA A 28 5.83 -4.75 0.42
C ALA A 28 5.22 -3.52 1.13
N ALA A 29 5.36 -3.42 2.46
CA ALA A 29 4.85 -2.28 3.22
C ALA A 29 5.43 -0.94 2.76
N VAL A 30 6.74 -0.88 2.45
CA VAL A 30 7.35 0.36 1.96
C VAL A 30 6.77 0.79 0.60
N PHE A 31 6.60 -0.17 -0.31
CA PHE A 31 6.05 0.13 -1.64
C PHE A 31 4.57 0.50 -1.60
N GLU A 32 3.79 -0.18 -0.75
CA GLU A 32 2.37 0.11 -0.57
C GLU A 32 2.18 1.58 -0.14
N GLU A 33 2.90 2.02 0.89
CA GLU A 33 2.81 3.40 1.38
C GLU A 33 3.32 4.43 0.37
N PHE A 34 4.38 4.10 -0.38
CA PHE A 34 4.82 4.95 -1.48
C PHE A 34 3.74 5.10 -2.55
N LEU A 35 3.09 4.00 -2.93
CA LEU A 35 2.04 4.00 -3.94
C LEU A 35 0.78 4.71 -3.44
N HIS A 36 0.42 4.61 -2.17
CA HIS A 36 -0.66 5.41 -1.59
C HIS A 36 -0.37 6.92 -1.68
N GLY A 37 0.87 7.33 -1.41
CA GLY A 37 1.30 8.71 -1.62
C GLY A 37 1.18 9.16 -3.08
N THR A 38 1.57 8.28 -4.02
CA THR A 38 1.39 8.52 -5.46
C THR A 38 -0.08 8.62 -5.84
N GLN A 39 -0.94 7.72 -5.37
CA GLN A 39 -2.38 7.75 -5.63
C GLN A 39 -3.03 9.03 -5.16
N ALA A 40 -2.68 9.51 -3.97
CA ALA A 40 -3.17 10.78 -3.45
C ALA A 40 -2.78 11.96 -4.34
N LYS A 41 -1.51 12.02 -4.77
CA LYS A 41 -1.03 13.07 -5.69
C LYS A 41 -1.71 13.03 -7.06
N LEU A 42 -2.13 11.85 -7.52
CA LEU A 42 -2.81 11.66 -8.79
C LEU A 42 -4.35 11.77 -8.68
N GLY A 43 -4.90 12.05 -7.50
CA GLY A 43 -6.35 12.12 -7.27
C GLY A 43 -7.08 10.77 -7.36
N ILE A 44 -6.34 9.66 -7.27
CA ILE A 44 -6.92 8.30 -7.36
C ILE A 44 -7.73 7.99 -6.10
N THR A 45 -7.26 8.42 -4.92
CA THR A 45 -7.99 8.28 -3.66
C THR A 45 -9.33 8.99 -3.69
N ASP A 46 -9.39 10.18 -4.30
CA ASP A 46 -10.62 10.96 -4.42
C ASP A 46 -11.63 10.30 -5.37
N ARG A 47 -11.11 9.66 -6.43
CA ARG A 47 -11.93 8.98 -7.44
C ARG A 47 -12.47 7.64 -6.97
N LEU A 48 -11.65 6.85 -6.27
CA LEU A 48 -11.96 5.45 -5.92
C LEU A 48 -12.41 5.28 -4.47
N GLY A 49 -12.21 6.29 -3.61
CA GLY A 49 -12.32 6.12 -2.17
C GLY A 49 -11.17 5.28 -1.59
N THR A 50 -11.15 5.12 -0.26
CA THR A 50 -10.01 4.55 0.47
C THR A 50 -10.24 3.16 1.05
N SER A 51 -11.46 2.59 0.97
CA SER A 51 -11.75 1.29 1.58
C SER A 51 -12.74 0.45 0.78
N GLY A 52 -12.61 -0.87 0.92
CA GLY A 52 -13.45 -1.85 0.24
C GLY A 52 -12.97 -2.23 -1.17
N LEU A 53 -13.67 -3.17 -1.79
CA LEU A 53 -13.33 -3.67 -3.12
C LEU A 53 -13.48 -2.57 -4.19
N GLY A 54 -12.45 -2.39 -5.00
CA GLY A 54 -12.39 -1.35 -6.04
C GLY A 54 -11.90 0.01 -5.53
N SER A 55 -11.56 0.11 -4.25
CA SER A 55 -10.97 1.32 -3.68
C SER A 55 -9.50 1.49 -4.03
N ALA A 56 -8.93 2.64 -3.67
CA ALA A 56 -7.51 2.91 -3.75
C ALA A 56 -6.67 1.81 -3.07
N GLU A 57 -7.18 1.21 -1.98
CA GLU A 57 -6.53 0.13 -1.24
C GLU A 57 -6.30 -1.11 -2.11
N THR A 58 -7.39 -1.65 -2.66
CA THR A 58 -7.30 -2.82 -3.55
C THR A 58 -6.57 -2.51 -4.84
N HIS A 59 -6.66 -1.27 -5.33
CA HIS A 59 -5.95 -0.82 -6.52
C HIS A 59 -4.42 -0.82 -6.33
N VAL A 60 -3.89 -0.40 -5.17
CA VAL A 60 -2.44 -0.50 -4.90
C VAL A 60 -1.98 -1.95 -4.93
N LYS A 61 -2.75 -2.85 -4.30
CA LYS A 61 -2.40 -4.27 -4.25
C LYS A 61 -2.43 -4.91 -5.63
N ASP A 62 -3.44 -4.61 -6.45
CA ASP A 62 -3.48 -5.04 -7.85
C ASP A 62 -2.26 -4.53 -8.63
N PHE A 63 -1.87 -3.27 -8.43
CA PHE A 63 -0.66 -2.74 -9.04
C PHE A 63 0.58 -3.53 -8.59
N MET A 64 0.74 -3.79 -7.30
CA MET A 64 1.90 -4.50 -6.75
C MET A 64 1.97 -5.96 -7.25
N ILE A 65 0.84 -6.67 -7.26
CA ILE A 65 0.76 -8.05 -7.75
C ILE A 65 1.11 -8.12 -9.24
N ASN A 66 0.54 -7.22 -10.05
CA ASN A 66 0.76 -7.19 -11.50
C ASN A 66 2.19 -6.79 -11.87
N HIS A 67 2.88 -6.04 -11.01
CA HIS A 67 4.25 -5.56 -11.22
C HIS A 67 5.28 -6.21 -10.27
N GLN A 68 4.96 -7.37 -9.70
CA GLN A 68 5.77 -8.06 -8.68
C GLN A 68 7.25 -8.21 -9.07
N LYS A 69 7.55 -8.52 -10.34
CA LYS A 69 8.92 -8.66 -10.85
C LYS A 69 9.68 -7.34 -10.87
N MET A 70 9.01 -6.25 -11.25
CA MET A 70 9.58 -4.90 -11.26
C MET A 70 9.88 -4.44 -9.83
N LEU A 71 8.99 -4.76 -8.89
CA LEU A 71 9.11 -4.39 -7.48
C LEU A 71 10.03 -5.35 -6.70
N GLY A 72 10.43 -6.47 -7.30
CA GLY A 72 11.23 -7.50 -6.64
C GLY A 72 10.53 -8.10 -5.41
N LEU A 73 9.21 -8.31 -5.51
CA LEU A 73 8.40 -8.99 -4.50
C LEU A 73 8.56 -10.50 -4.65
N SER A 74 8.59 -11.20 -3.53
CA SER A 74 8.62 -12.67 -3.49
C SER A 74 7.23 -13.26 -3.73
N ASP A 75 7.17 -14.58 -3.98
CA ASP A 75 5.90 -15.29 -4.10
C ASP A 75 5.08 -15.22 -2.80
N GLU A 76 5.74 -15.19 -1.64
CA GLU A 76 5.10 -15.04 -0.33
C GLU A 76 4.47 -13.66 -0.17
N ASP A 77 5.19 -12.58 -0.54
CA ASP A 77 4.65 -11.22 -0.54
C ASP A 77 3.38 -11.14 -1.41
N VAL A 78 3.42 -11.75 -2.60
CA VAL A 78 2.30 -11.75 -3.54
C VAL A 78 1.10 -12.52 -3.00
N GLN A 79 1.31 -13.67 -2.34
CA GLN A 79 0.22 -14.42 -1.70
C GLN A 79 -0.44 -13.61 -0.59
N ILE A 80 0.34 -12.91 0.25
CA ILE A 80 -0.20 -12.04 1.29
C ILE A 80 -1.02 -10.90 0.68
N LEU A 81 -0.50 -10.23 -0.34
CA LEU A 81 -1.20 -9.15 -1.04
C LEU A 81 -2.51 -9.61 -1.67
N GLN A 82 -2.55 -10.82 -2.25
CA GLN A 82 -3.78 -11.40 -2.80
C GLN A 82 -4.83 -11.62 -1.71
N ILE A 83 -4.44 -12.19 -0.57
CA ILE A 83 -5.35 -12.43 0.57
C ILE A 83 -5.93 -11.12 1.10
N LEU A 84 -5.11 -10.08 1.23
CA LEU A 84 -5.56 -8.78 1.72
C LEU A 84 -6.52 -8.12 0.74
N ARG A 85 -6.13 -8.05 -0.54
CA ARG A 85 -6.97 -7.48 -1.61
C ARG A 85 -8.34 -8.16 -1.67
N ASP A 86 -8.39 -9.49 -1.58
CA ASP A 86 -9.64 -10.25 -1.67
C ASP A 86 -10.57 -9.99 -0.46
N LYS A 87 -10.02 -9.49 0.66
CA LYS A 87 -10.78 -9.00 1.81
C LYS A 87 -11.19 -7.53 1.69
N GLY A 88 -10.83 -6.85 0.61
CA GLY A 88 -11.01 -5.41 0.46
C GLY A 88 -10.12 -4.58 1.39
N LEU A 89 -9.02 -5.19 1.84
CA LEU A 89 -7.99 -4.62 2.70
C LEU A 89 -6.71 -4.39 1.91
#